data_AF-A0A3S1NH79-F1
#
_entry.id   AF-A0A3S1NH79-F1
#
_cell.length_a   1.000
_cell.length_b   1.000
_cell.length_c   1.000
_cell.angle_alpha   90.00
_cell.angle_beta   90.00
_cell.angle_gamma   90.00
#
_symmetry.space_group_name_H-M   'P 1'
#
loop_
_entity.id
_entity.type
_entity.pdbx_description
1 polymer ?
#
loop_
_entity_poly.entity_id
_entity_poly.type
_entity_poly.pdbx_seq_one_letter_code
_entity_poly.pdbx_strand_id
1 'polypeptide(L)'
;AKNNEPAIFAKVAKVLLPKDYLRLWLTGEHISEMSDSAGTSWLDVGRRRWSPELLEATSLDEKHMPSLVEGTAKAGALRGELASKWGLAAGIPVAGGAGDNAASACGMGTVGAGNAFVSLGTSGVLFAANASYLPNPESAVHTFCHALPSTWHQMGVILSATDSLNWLSDVTGKGAGELTAELGDTLKTPTGVTFLPYLSGERTPHNDSAIRGSFTGLGHESSRAVLTQAVLEGVAFAFRDSLEALKTAGTTLTRVTAIGGGSRSRYWLKAIATALQLPVDIPADGDFGAAFGAARLGLIAATGADPLAVCTAPATDATIEPDAGLGGAYADAYQRYRALYPAIRAVTA
;
A
#
# COMPACT_ATOMS: atom_id res chain seq x y z
N ALA A 1 -4.15 -21.78 15.41
CA ALA A 1 -4.99 -22.21 16.55
C ALA A 1 -5.69 -23.55 16.31
N LYS A 2 -6.79 -23.66 15.55
CA LYS A 2 -7.61 -24.90 15.47
C LYS A 2 -6.86 -26.23 15.35
N ASN A 3 -5.96 -26.36 14.37
CA ASN A 3 -5.27 -27.63 14.07
C ASN A 3 -4.07 -27.95 14.99
N ASN A 4 -3.48 -26.93 15.63
CA ASN A 4 -2.22 -27.07 16.37
C ASN A 4 -2.37 -26.76 17.88
N GLU A 5 -3.37 -25.98 18.26
CA GLU A 5 -3.65 -25.51 19.62
C GLU A 5 -5.15 -25.63 19.96
N PRO A 6 -5.75 -26.83 19.82
CA PRO A 6 -7.20 -27.03 19.94
C PRO A 6 -7.74 -26.62 21.32
N ALA A 7 -6.96 -26.80 22.38
CA ALA A 7 -7.33 -26.41 23.74
C ALA A 7 -7.41 -24.88 23.94
N ILE A 8 -6.62 -24.10 23.19
CA ILE A 8 -6.71 -22.65 23.16
C ILE A 8 -7.90 -22.24 22.28
N PHE A 9 -8.04 -22.85 21.11
CA PHE A 9 -9.12 -22.56 20.17
C PHE A 9 -10.50 -22.74 20.80
N ALA A 10 -10.71 -23.81 21.58
CA ALA A 10 -11.96 -24.07 22.30
C ALA A 10 -12.34 -22.99 23.34
N LYS A 11 -11.39 -22.12 23.74
CA LYS A 11 -11.59 -21.04 24.70
C LYS A 11 -11.72 -19.66 24.06
N VAL A 12 -11.64 -19.58 22.72
CA VAL A 12 -11.73 -18.31 22.01
C VAL A 12 -13.12 -17.72 22.21
N ALA A 13 -13.19 -16.56 22.86
CA ALA A 13 -14.43 -15.79 23.02
C ALA A 13 -14.51 -14.65 22.00
N LYS A 14 -13.37 -14.01 21.71
CA LYS A 14 -13.22 -12.94 20.71
C LYS A 14 -11.89 -13.07 19.98
N VAL A 15 -11.89 -12.72 18.70
CA VAL A 15 -10.69 -12.54 17.87
C VAL A 15 -10.61 -11.07 17.50
N LEU A 16 -9.51 -10.39 17.86
CA LEU A 16 -9.31 -8.96 17.64
C LEU A 16 -8.02 -8.71 16.87
N LEU A 17 -8.03 -7.72 15.98
CA LEU A 17 -6.82 -7.18 15.38
C LEU A 17 -6.04 -6.34 16.42
N PRO A 18 -4.74 -6.08 16.22
CA PRO A 18 -3.92 -5.37 17.21
C PRO A 18 -4.49 -4.01 17.65
N LYS A 19 -4.98 -3.22 16.69
CA LYS A 19 -5.63 -1.92 16.96
C LYS A 19 -6.91 -2.09 17.79
N ASP A 20 -7.69 -3.13 17.52
CA ASP A 20 -8.95 -3.39 18.21
C ASP A 20 -8.74 -3.91 19.63
N TYR A 21 -7.65 -4.63 19.88
CA TYR A 21 -7.23 -4.96 21.25
C TYR A 21 -6.84 -3.70 22.04
N LEU A 22 -6.12 -2.75 21.41
CA LEU A 22 -5.84 -1.45 22.03
C LEU A 22 -7.13 -0.68 22.30
N ARG A 23 -8.12 -0.71 21.39
CA ARG A 23 -9.44 -0.15 21.63
C ARG A 23 -10.14 -0.81 22.81
N LEU A 24 -10.16 -2.13 22.89
CA LEU A 24 -10.74 -2.86 24.02
C LEU A 24 -10.16 -2.35 25.35
N TRP A 25 -8.84 -2.12 25.39
CA TRP A 25 -8.21 -1.51 26.57
C TRP A 25 -8.63 -0.04 26.79
N LEU A 26 -8.79 0.78 25.74
CA LEU A 26 -9.20 2.17 25.88
C LEU A 26 -10.68 2.35 26.27
N THR A 27 -11.58 1.55 25.71
CA THR A 27 -13.04 1.76 25.77
C THR A 27 -13.79 0.65 26.51
N GLY A 28 -13.22 -0.55 26.61
CA GLY A 28 -13.90 -1.73 27.14
C GLY A 28 -14.79 -2.45 26.12
N GLU A 29 -14.79 -2.00 24.85
CA GLU A 29 -15.70 -2.50 23.81
C GLU A 29 -14.96 -3.29 22.72
N HIS A 30 -15.63 -4.32 22.19
CA HIS A 30 -15.12 -5.17 21.12
C HIS A 30 -15.61 -4.64 19.77
N ILE A 31 -14.91 -3.65 19.23
CA ILE A 31 -15.30 -2.98 17.98
C ILE A 31 -14.11 -2.97 17.03
N SER A 32 -14.36 -3.32 15.77
CA SER A 32 -13.45 -3.12 14.65
C SER A 32 -14.13 -2.27 13.58
N GLU A 33 -13.36 -1.86 12.58
CA GLU A 33 -13.91 -1.13 11.43
C GLU A 33 -13.56 -1.80 10.11
N MET A 34 -14.25 -1.35 9.06
CA MET A 34 -14.33 -2.00 7.77
C MET A 34 -12.97 -2.25 7.11
N SER A 35 -12.03 -1.30 7.15
CA SER A 35 -10.74 -1.40 6.46
C SER A 35 -9.82 -2.45 7.07
N ASP A 36 -9.64 -2.46 8.40
CA ASP A 36 -8.79 -3.44 9.08
C ASP A 36 -9.47 -4.82 9.09
N SER A 37 -10.79 -4.87 9.31
CA SER A 37 -11.58 -6.13 9.26
C SER A 37 -11.57 -6.79 7.88
N ALA A 38 -11.44 -6.03 6.79
CA ALA A 38 -11.31 -6.59 5.44
C ALA A 38 -10.02 -7.42 5.26
N GLY A 39 -8.98 -7.16 6.06
CA GLY A 39 -7.73 -7.91 6.07
C GLY A 39 -7.82 -9.29 6.75
N THR A 40 -8.93 -9.62 7.39
CA THR A 40 -9.08 -10.90 8.15
C THR A 40 -9.45 -12.09 7.28
N SER A 41 -9.85 -11.86 6.02
CA SER A 41 -10.49 -12.86 5.15
C SER A 41 -11.81 -13.43 5.68
N TRP A 42 -12.44 -12.80 6.69
CA TRP A 42 -13.78 -13.15 7.17
C TRP A 42 -14.88 -12.15 6.78
N LEU A 43 -14.50 -10.99 6.25
CA LEU A 43 -15.45 -9.94 5.85
C LEU A 43 -15.97 -10.18 4.42
N ASP A 44 -17.28 -10.04 4.21
CA ASP A 44 -17.85 -9.76 2.89
C ASP A 44 -17.55 -8.28 2.58
N VAL A 45 -16.43 -8.04 1.90
CA VAL A 45 -15.90 -6.68 1.66
C VAL A 45 -16.87 -5.83 0.84
N GLY A 46 -17.55 -6.42 -0.14
CA GLY A 46 -18.53 -5.72 -0.97
C GLY A 46 -19.77 -5.30 -0.18
N ARG A 47 -20.23 -6.14 0.77
CA ARG A 47 -21.38 -5.83 1.63
C ARG A 47 -21.04 -5.18 2.96
N ARG A 48 -19.75 -5.03 3.27
CA ARG A 48 -19.21 -4.40 4.49
C ARG A 48 -19.79 -5.01 5.78
N ARG A 49 -19.81 -6.34 5.85
CA ARG A 49 -20.29 -7.11 7.00
C ARG A 49 -19.52 -8.42 7.13
N TRP A 50 -19.57 -9.04 8.30
CA TRP A 50 -19.04 -10.39 8.47
C TRP A 50 -19.72 -11.37 7.51
N SER A 51 -18.94 -12.29 6.95
CA SER A 51 -19.45 -13.37 6.12
C SER A 51 -19.67 -14.62 6.97
N PRO A 52 -20.93 -15.06 7.20
CA PRO A 52 -21.19 -16.28 7.95
C PRO A 52 -20.51 -17.51 7.34
N GLU A 53 -20.47 -17.59 6.01
CA GLU A 53 -19.84 -18.69 5.26
C GLU A 53 -18.33 -18.78 5.52
N LEU A 54 -17.61 -17.64 5.46
CA LEU A 54 -16.16 -17.62 5.69
C LEU A 54 -15.80 -17.88 7.16
N LEU A 55 -16.62 -17.39 8.08
CA LEU A 55 -16.47 -17.70 9.50
C LEU A 55 -16.67 -19.19 9.77
N GLU A 56 -17.76 -19.76 9.25
CA GLU A 56 -18.09 -21.19 9.41
C GLU A 56 -17.00 -22.09 8.82
N ALA A 57 -16.43 -21.72 7.66
CA ALA A 57 -15.30 -22.43 7.05
C ALA A 57 -14.07 -22.52 7.96
N THR A 58 -13.94 -21.60 8.92
CA THR A 58 -12.87 -21.59 9.94
C THR A 58 -13.35 -22.06 11.33
N SER A 59 -14.57 -22.59 11.43
CA SER A 59 -15.22 -23.03 12.67
C SER A 59 -15.40 -21.90 13.70
N LEU A 60 -15.65 -20.70 13.21
CA LEU A 60 -16.03 -19.53 13.98
C LEU A 60 -17.42 -19.06 13.55
N ASP A 61 -17.98 -18.13 14.31
CA ASP A 61 -19.25 -17.46 14.00
C ASP A 61 -19.14 -15.99 14.45
N GLU A 62 -20.16 -15.19 14.15
CA GLU A 62 -20.14 -13.74 14.40
C GLU A 62 -20.00 -13.40 15.90
N LYS A 63 -20.37 -14.29 16.83
CA LYS A 63 -20.22 -14.03 18.27
C LYS A 63 -18.73 -13.95 18.68
N HIS A 64 -17.85 -14.57 17.90
CA HIS A 64 -16.40 -14.51 18.10
C HIS A 64 -15.77 -13.24 17.51
N MET A 65 -16.51 -12.47 16.72
CA MET A 65 -15.99 -11.27 16.05
C MET A 65 -16.37 -10.01 16.81
N PRO A 66 -15.59 -8.92 16.72
CA PRO A 66 -16.03 -7.61 17.19
C PRO A 66 -17.23 -7.11 16.35
N SER A 67 -18.01 -6.18 16.89
CA SER A 67 -18.98 -5.45 16.07
C SER A 67 -18.22 -4.57 15.07
N LEU A 68 -18.87 -4.30 13.93
CA LEU A 68 -18.30 -3.50 12.85
C LEU A 68 -18.87 -2.09 12.84
N VAL A 69 -18.02 -1.11 12.58
CA VAL A 69 -18.38 0.29 12.35
C VAL A 69 -17.59 0.87 11.18
N GLU A 70 -17.99 2.04 10.70
CA GLU A 70 -17.16 2.84 9.79
C GLU A 70 -15.98 3.46 10.55
N GLY A 71 -14.84 3.64 9.88
CA GLY A 71 -13.65 4.21 10.51
C GLY A 71 -13.84 5.64 11.05
N THR A 72 -14.75 6.39 10.42
CA THR A 72 -15.14 7.76 10.81
C THR A 72 -16.21 7.82 11.90
N ALA A 73 -16.84 6.70 12.25
CA ALA A 73 -17.90 6.67 13.25
C ALA A 73 -17.34 6.69 14.68
N LYS A 74 -18.14 7.19 15.63
CA LYS A 74 -17.87 7.00 17.06
C LYS A 74 -17.97 5.51 17.40
N ALA A 75 -16.91 4.96 17.98
CA ALA A 75 -16.72 3.54 18.27
C ALA A 75 -16.34 3.36 19.74
N GLY A 76 -17.20 3.89 20.61
CA GLY A 76 -16.99 3.95 22.05
C GLY A 76 -16.40 5.26 22.55
N ALA A 77 -16.14 5.29 23.85
CA ALA A 77 -15.52 6.43 24.53
C ALA A 77 -14.41 5.96 25.47
N LEU A 78 -13.43 6.82 25.71
CA LEU A 78 -12.35 6.57 26.66
C LEU A 78 -12.94 6.26 28.04
N ARG A 79 -12.53 5.13 28.63
CA ARG A 79 -12.97 4.71 29.97
C ARG A 79 -12.68 5.79 31.00
N GLY A 80 -13.64 6.04 31.90
CA GLY A 80 -13.54 7.09 32.92
C GLY A 80 -12.31 6.98 33.81
N GLU A 81 -11.88 5.75 34.15
CA GLU A 81 -10.66 5.50 34.92
C GLU A 81 -9.38 5.98 34.19
N LEU A 82 -9.30 5.78 32.87
CA LEU A 82 -8.17 6.23 32.06
C LEU A 82 -8.21 7.74 31.88
N ALA A 83 -9.38 8.30 31.60
CA ALA A 83 -9.58 9.74 31.50
C ALA A 83 -9.14 10.45 32.78
N SER A 84 -9.60 9.98 33.95
CA SER A 84 -9.20 10.51 35.26
C SER A 84 -7.70 10.38 35.50
N LYS A 85 -7.12 9.20 35.24
CA LYS A 85 -5.68 8.94 35.40
C LYS A 85 -4.81 9.87 34.55
N TRP A 86 -5.29 10.27 33.37
CA TRP A 86 -4.55 11.13 32.45
C TRP A 86 -4.92 12.61 32.54
N GLY A 87 -5.81 13.00 33.44
CA GLY A 87 -6.28 14.38 33.56
C GLY A 87 -7.07 14.85 32.33
N LEU A 88 -7.75 13.94 31.64
CA LEU A 88 -8.56 14.19 30.47
C LEU A 88 -10.05 14.25 30.82
N ALA A 89 -10.84 14.88 29.95
CA ALA A 89 -12.29 14.90 30.07
C ALA A 89 -12.88 13.48 29.96
N ALA A 90 -13.90 13.18 30.75
CA ALA A 90 -14.66 11.94 30.61
C ALA A 90 -15.44 11.94 29.30
N GLY A 91 -15.64 10.75 28.71
CA GLY A 91 -16.48 10.58 27.52
C GLY A 91 -15.83 11.02 26.21
N ILE A 92 -14.49 11.19 26.15
CA ILE A 92 -13.78 11.47 24.90
C ILE A 92 -14.09 10.34 23.89
N PRO A 93 -14.67 10.66 22.73
CA PRO A 93 -15.02 9.64 21.74
C PRO A 93 -13.76 9.03 21.13
N VAL A 94 -13.82 7.74 20.86
CA VAL A 94 -12.79 7.01 20.10
C VAL A 94 -13.40 6.65 18.74
N ALA A 95 -12.76 7.05 17.64
CA ALA A 95 -13.24 6.73 16.30
C ALA A 95 -13.06 5.24 15.97
N GLY A 96 -13.79 4.73 14.97
CA GLY A 96 -13.53 3.40 14.40
C GLY A 96 -12.06 3.24 13.96
N GLY A 97 -11.43 4.32 13.48
CA GLY A 97 -10.03 4.30 13.07
C GLY A 97 -9.86 3.62 11.71
N ALA A 98 -8.68 3.05 11.47
CA ALA A 98 -8.36 2.40 10.20
C ALA A 98 -7.17 1.45 10.37
N GLY A 99 -7.02 0.48 9.46
CA GLY A 99 -5.74 -0.17 9.22
C GLY A 99 -4.69 0.84 8.71
N ASP A 100 -3.41 0.50 8.78
CA ASP A 100 -2.29 1.40 8.48
C ASP A 100 -2.35 2.07 7.09
N ASN A 101 -2.72 1.30 6.06
CA ASN A 101 -2.81 1.77 4.67
C ASN A 101 -3.97 2.76 4.50
N ALA A 102 -5.17 2.42 4.97
CA ALA A 102 -6.33 3.29 4.91
C ALA A 102 -6.17 4.53 5.82
N ALA A 103 -5.50 4.39 6.96
CA ALA A 103 -5.13 5.51 7.82
C ALA A 103 -4.16 6.46 7.10
N SER A 104 -3.11 5.93 6.48
CA SER A 104 -2.17 6.75 5.69
C SER A 104 -2.87 7.43 4.51
N ALA A 105 -3.80 6.75 3.85
CA ALA A 105 -4.64 7.35 2.82
C ALA A 105 -5.50 8.51 3.35
N CYS A 106 -6.05 8.39 4.57
CA CYS A 106 -6.75 9.51 5.23
C CYS A 106 -5.81 10.68 5.55
N GLY A 107 -4.58 10.39 5.98
CA GLY A 107 -3.55 11.41 6.24
C GLY A 107 -3.12 12.16 4.96
N MET A 108 -2.98 11.44 3.85
CA MET A 108 -2.61 11.97 2.54
C MET A 108 -3.78 12.56 1.73
N GLY A 109 -5.01 12.46 2.22
CA GLY A 109 -6.22 12.87 1.48
C GLY A 109 -6.55 12.01 0.26
N THR A 110 -6.05 10.78 0.24
CA THR A 110 -6.34 9.76 -0.78
C THR A 110 -7.65 9.04 -0.46
N VAL A 111 -8.76 9.80 -0.50
CA VAL A 111 -10.09 9.34 -0.08
C VAL A 111 -11.13 9.41 -1.19
N GLY A 112 -10.91 10.22 -2.23
CA GLY A 112 -11.79 10.32 -3.40
C GLY A 112 -11.48 9.27 -4.47
N ALA A 113 -12.49 8.89 -5.25
CA ALA A 113 -12.32 7.93 -6.34
C ALA A 113 -11.26 8.40 -7.35
N GLY A 114 -10.28 7.54 -7.65
CA GLY A 114 -9.17 7.87 -8.55
C GLY A 114 -8.03 8.66 -7.89
N ASN A 115 -8.16 9.05 -6.60
CA ASN A 115 -7.02 9.52 -5.83
C ASN A 115 -6.11 8.33 -5.54
N ALA A 116 -4.81 8.50 -5.73
CA ALA A 116 -3.84 7.43 -5.54
C ALA A 116 -2.49 7.97 -5.03
N PHE A 117 -1.73 7.07 -4.41
CA PHE A 117 -0.33 7.33 -4.07
C PHE A 117 0.55 6.13 -4.43
N VAL A 118 1.82 6.43 -4.70
CA VAL A 118 2.90 5.45 -4.78
C VAL A 118 3.74 5.57 -3.52
N SER A 119 3.77 4.50 -2.72
CA SER A 119 4.64 4.41 -1.54
C SER A 119 5.93 3.69 -1.93
N LEU A 120 7.04 4.41 -1.89
CA LEU A 120 8.40 3.92 -2.14
C LEU A 120 9.11 3.64 -0.82
N GLY A 121 8.64 2.63 -0.10
CA GLY A 121 9.31 2.07 1.07
C GLY A 121 10.14 0.82 0.72
N THR A 122 10.56 0.09 1.75
CA THR A 122 11.16 -1.26 1.65
C THR A 122 10.41 -2.11 0.63
N SER A 123 9.09 -2.23 0.83
CA SER A 123 8.13 -2.67 -0.18
C SER A 123 7.46 -1.48 -0.87
N GLY A 124 7.04 -1.67 -2.11
CA GLY A 124 6.26 -0.69 -2.86
C GLY A 124 4.76 -0.93 -2.71
N VAL A 125 3.98 0.16 -2.67
CA VAL A 125 2.50 0.08 -2.70
C VAL A 125 1.95 1.10 -3.69
N LEU A 126 1.16 0.66 -4.66
CA LEU A 126 0.27 1.53 -5.43
C LEU A 126 -1.12 1.45 -4.80
N PHE A 127 -1.53 2.49 -4.08
CA PHE A 127 -2.84 2.58 -3.45
C PHE A 127 -3.77 3.43 -4.30
N ALA A 128 -5.01 2.99 -4.50
CA ALA A 128 -6.05 3.77 -5.16
C ALA A 128 -7.35 3.72 -4.37
N ALA A 129 -7.96 4.87 -4.10
CA ALA A 129 -9.30 4.94 -3.51
C ALA A 129 -10.38 4.78 -4.59
N ASN A 130 -11.47 4.10 -4.23
CA ASN A 130 -12.56 3.73 -5.13
C ASN A 130 -13.93 4.04 -4.51
N ALA A 131 -14.88 4.47 -5.35
CA ALA A 131 -16.28 4.68 -4.95
C ALA A 131 -17.10 3.37 -4.89
N SER A 132 -16.53 2.25 -5.35
CA SER A 132 -17.17 0.94 -5.39
C SER A 132 -16.17 -0.17 -5.13
N TYR A 133 -16.68 -1.35 -4.77
CA TYR A 133 -15.87 -2.56 -4.60
C TYR A 133 -15.48 -3.12 -5.98
N LEU A 134 -14.17 -3.10 -6.28
CA LEU A 134 -13.59 -3.49 -7.58
C LEU A 134 -12.53 -4.59 -7.39
N PRO A 135 -12.90 -5.86 -7.12
CA PRO A 135 -11.94 -6.92 -6.87
C PRO A 135 -11.23 -7.40 -8.16
N ASN A 136 -9.97 -7.79 -8.03
CA ASN A 136 -9.22 -8.52 -9.07
C ASN A 136 -8.20 -9.49 -8.41
N PRO A 137 -8.69 -10.51 -7.68
CA PRO A 137 -7.83 -11.46 -6.99
C PRO A 137 -7.00 -12.31 -7.95
N GLU A 138 -7.46 -12.54 -9.18
CA GLU A 138 -6.73 -13.30 -10.22
C GLU A 138 -5.41 -12.62 -10.59
N SER A 139 -5.36 -11.29 -10.50
CA SER A 139 -4.14 -10.49 -10.69
C SER A 139 -3.50 -10.06 -9.37
N ALA A 140 -3.81 -10.74 -8.27
CA ALA A 140 -3.25 -10.48 -6.94
C ALA A 140 -3.39 -9.01 -6.47
N VAL A 141 -4.45 -8.32 -6.88
CA VAL A 141 -4.81 -6.99 -6.38
C VAL A 141 -5.57 -7.15 -5.09
N HIS A 142 -5.08 -6.53 -4.01
CA HIS A 142 -5.83 -6.46 -2.78
C HIS A 142 -6.96 -5.44 -2.93
N THR A 143 -8.17 -5.80 -2.50
CA THR A 143 -9.33 -4.90 -2.52
C THR A 143 -9.99 -4.95 -1.15
N PHE A 144 -9.98 -3.81 -0.46
CA PHE A 144 -10.48 -3.69 0.91
C PHE A 144 -11.46 -2.51 1.00
N CYS A 145 -12.20 -2.47 2.10
CA CYS A 145 -12.93 -1.27 2.47
C CYS A 145 -11.95 -0.14 2.80
N HIS A 146 -12.31 1.10 2.47
CA HIS A 146 -11.64 2.27 3.03
C HIS A 146 -12.19 2.57 4.44
N ALA A 147 -11.52 3.46 5.16
CA ALA A 147 -11.95 3.94 6.48
C ALA A 147 -13.22 4.79 6.41
N LEU A 148 -13.50 5.39 5.24
CA LEU A 148 -14.68 6.20 5.01
C LEU A 148 -15.90 5.36 4.64
N PRO A 149 -17.12 5.86 4.93
CA PRO A 149 -18.36 5.22 4.51
C PRO A 149 -18.45 5.12 2.98
N SER A 150 -19.06 4.03 2.49
CA SER A 150 -19.30 3.76 1.06
C SER A 150 -18.06 3.95 0.17
N THR A 151 -16.88 3.64 0.71
CA THR A 151 -15.60 3.84 0.04
C THR A 151 -14.76 2.57 0.17
N TRP A 152 -14.05 2.21 -0.89
CA TRP A 152 -13.13 1.08 -0.97
C TRP A 152 -11.76 1.56 -1.42
N HIS A 153 -10.79 0.66 -1.39
CA HIS A 153 -9.50 0.89 -2.02
C HIS A 153 -8.92 -0.38 -2.59
N GLN A 154 -8.06 -0.20 -3.58
CA GLN A 154 -7.21 -1.25 -4.13
C GLN A 154 -5.75 -1.01 -3.75
N MET A 155 -4.97 -2.09 -3.70
CA MET A 155 -3.52 -2.02 -3.55
C MET A 155 -2.83 -3.03 -4.47
N GLY A 156 -1.90 -2.53 -5.28
CA GLY A 156 -0.83 -3.33 -5.84
C GLY A 156 0.36 -3.33 -4.88
N VAL A 157 0.90 -4.51 -4.58
CA VAL A 157 2.01 -4.66 -3.62
C VAL A 157 3.23 -5.23 -4.34
N ILE A 158 4.34 -4.51 -4.20
CA ILE A 158 5.66 -4.85 -4.74
C ILE A 158 6.54 -5.25 -3.55
N LEU A 159 6.95 -6.51 -3.48
CA LEU A 159 7.62 -7.04 -2.28
C LEU A 159 9.01 -6.45 -2.04
N SER A 160 9.70 -5.96 -3.09
CA SER A 160 10.99 -5.30 -2.96
C SER A 160 11.04 -4.06 -3.85
N ALA A 161 10.92 -2.88 -3.23
CA ALA A 161 11.07 -1.59 -3.89
C ALA A 161 12.40 -0.95 -3.51
N THR A 162 12.48 -0.19 -2.42
CA THR A 162 13.80 0.34 -1.98
C THR A 162 14.75 -0.76 -1.55
N ASP A 163 14.22 -1.92 -1.13
CA ASP A 163 15.05 -3.08 -0.79
C ASP A 163 15.81 -3.65 -1.99
N SER A 164 15.32 -3.48 -3.23
CA SER A 164 16.11 -3.82 -4.41
C SER A 164 17.34 -2.95 -4.57
N LEU A 165 17.24 -1.66 -4.23
CA LEU A 165 18.38 -0.75 -4.25
C LEU A 165 19.32 -1.02 -3.07
N ASN A 166 18.79 -1.33 -1.88
CA ASN A 166 19.59 -1.72 -0.72
C ASN A 166 20.39 -3.00 -0.99
N TRP A 167 19.75 -4.00 -1.63
CA TRP A 167 20.43 -5.21 -2.07
C TRP A 167 21.59 -4.90 -3.04
N LEU A 168 21.37 -4.04 -4.04
CA LEU A 168 22.44 -3.63 -4.95
C LEU A 168 23.56 -2.86 -4.21
N SER A 169 23.19 -2.04 -3.24
CA SER A 169 24.12 -1.34 -2.36
C SER A 169 25.04 -2.32 -1.63
N ASP A 170 24.49 -3.38 -1.05
CA ASP A 170 25.26 -4.43 -0.37
C ASP A 170 26.17 -5.18 -1.33
N VAL A 171 25.67 -5.54 -2.52
CA VAL A 171 26.45 -6.25 -3.55
C VAL A 171 27.64 -5.42 -4.05
N THR A 172 27.46 -4.09 -4.17
CA THR A 172 28.48 -3.20 -4.76
C THR A 172 29.37 -2.52 -3.72
N GLY A 173 29.05 -2.64 -2.43
CA GLY A 173 29.73 -1.94 -1.33
C GLY A 173 29.55 -0.42 -1.37
N LYS A 174 28.47 0.07 -2.00
CA LYS A 174 28.20 1.51 -2.18
C LYS A 174 26.81 1.84 -1.66
N GLY A 175 26.71 2.84 -0.79
CA GLY A 175 25.42 3.21 -0.20
C GLY A 175 24.37 3.59 -1.25
N ALA A 176 23.10 3.28 -1.00
CA ALA A 176 21.99 3.57 -1.91
C ALA A 176 21.93 5.05 -2.36
N GLY A 177 22.26 5.98 -1.47
CA GLY A 177 22.38 7.41 -1.79
C GLY A 177 23.53 7.72 -2.76
N GLU A 178 24.68 7.04 -2.62
CA GLU A 178 25.80 7.19 -3.56
C GLU A 178 25.45 6.62 -4.94
N LEU A 179 24.78 5.46 -4.99
CA LEU A 179 24.36 4.83 -6.24
C LEU A 179 23.40 5.74 -7.03
N THR A 180 22.41 6.31 -6.36
CA THR A 180 21.45 7.23 -6.99
C THR A 180 22.11 8.56 -7.38
N ALA A 181 23.04 9.08 -6.57
CA ALA A 181 23.79 10.29 -6.89
C ALA A 181 24.71 10.12 -8.12
N GLU A 182 25.35 8.96 -8.29
CA GLU A 182 26.17 8.62 -9.47
C GLU A 182 25.34 8.67 -10.77
N LEU A 183 24.03 8.41 -10.68
CA LEU A 183 23.12 8.49 -11.81
C LEU A 183 22.80 9.93 -12.21
N GLY A 184 22.74 10.84 -11.22
CA GLY A 184 22.26 12.22 -11.36
C GLY A 184 20.74 12.31 -11.46
N ASP A 185 20.21 13.51 -11.65
CA ASP A 185 18.75 13.75 -11.70
C ASP A 185 18.15 13.71 -13.11
N THR A 186 18.98 13.67 -14.16
CA THR A 186 18.52 13.61 -15.55
C THR A 186 18.13 12.18 -15.89
N LEU A 187 16.86 11.97 -16.28
CA LEU A 187 16.37 10.67 -16.70
C LEU A 187 17.13 10.21 -17.95
N LYS A 188 17.53 8.93 -17.97
CA LYS A 188 18.28 8.33 -19.07
C LYS A 188 17.38 7.37 -19.86
N THR A 189 17.69 7.20 -21.14
CA THR A 189 17.09 6.14 -21.95
C THR A 189 17.42 4.77 -21.33
N PRO A 190 16.43 3.87 -21.16
CA PRO A 190 16.68 2.51 -20.70
C PRO A 190 17.70 1.80 -21.58
N THR A 191 18.59 1.03 -20.96
CA THR A 191 19.62 0.28 -21.68
C THR A 191 19.08 -1.09 -22.16
N GLY A 192 19.98 -1.98 -22.60
CA GLY A 192 19.67 -3.39 -22.83
C GLY A 192 19.50 -4.20 -21.54
N VAL A 193 20.01 -3.70 -20.40
CA VAL A 193 19.94 -4.39 -19.12
C VAL A 193 18.55 -4.23 -18.51
N THR A 194 17.95 -5.34 -18.07
CA THR A 194 16.67 -5.36 -17.38
C THR A 194 16.81 -6.03 -16.03
N PHE A 195 16.14 -5.49 -15.02
CA PHE A 195 16.09 -6.04 -13.67
C PHE A 195 14.65 -6.44 -13.30
N LEU A 196 14.48 -7.68 -12.82
CA LEU A 196 13.24 -8.11 -12.15
C LEU A 196 13.40 -7.94 -10.64
N PRO A 197 12.58 -7.12 -9.97
CA PRO A 197 12.72 -6.80 -8.54
C PRO A 197 12.17 -7.89 -7.60
N TYR A 198 12.11 -9.14 -8.02
CA TYR A 198 11.40 -10.21 -7.28
C TYR A 198 12.28 -10.90 -6.23
N LEU A 199 13.10 -10.15 -5.48
CA LEU A 199 14.09 -10.71 -4.55
C LEU A 199 13.45 -11.60 -3.46
N SER A 200 12.18 -11.37 -3.14
CA SER A 200 11.42 -12.12 -2.13
C SER A 200 10.23 -12.89 -2.72
N GLY A 201 10.29 -13.25 -4.01
CA GLY A 201 9.08 -13.54 -4.78
C GLY A 201 8.38 -12.26 -5.21
N GLU A 202 7.15 -12.37 -5.69
CA GLU A 202 6.33 -11.20 -5.97
C GLU A 202 4.85 -11.45 -5.69
N ARG A 203 4.16 -10.37 -5.28
CA ARG A 203 2.73 -10.40 -5.00
C ARG A 203 1.91 -9.92 -6.19
N THR A 204 1.83 -8.62 -6.44
CA THR A 204 1.06 -8.11 -7.59
C THR A 204 1.99 -8.03 -8.81
N PRO A 205 1.64 -8.62 -9.97
CA PRO A 205 0.38 -9.28 -10.31
C PRO A 205 0.41 -10.82 -10.24
N HIS A 206 1.54 -11.41 -9.83
CA HIS A 206 1.85 -12.83 -10.07
C HIS A 206 1.41 -13.80 -8.97
N ASN A 207 1.39 -13.35 -7.72
CA ASN A 207 1.28 -14.15 -6.50
C ASN A 207 2.22 -15.37 -6.51
N ASP A 208 3.48 -15.14 -6.85
CA ASP A 208 4.50 -16.18 -7.02
C ASP A 208 5.56 -16.04 -5.92
N SER A 209 5.58 -16.98 -4.97
CA SER A 209 6.53 -17.00 -3.86
C SER A 209 7.86 -17.67 -4.21
N ALA A 210 7.97 -18.33 -5.36
CA ALA A 210 9.15 -19.09 -5.78
C ALA A 210 10.06 -18.28 -6.72
N ILE A 211 9.50 -17.40 -7.55
CA ILE A 211 10.27 -16.54 -8.46
C ILE A 211 11.31 -15.70 -7.69
N ARG A 212 12.44 -15.39 -8.31
CA ARG A 212 13.52 -14.58 -7.70
C ARG A 212 13.96 -13.44 -8.62
N GLY A 213 14.66 -12.48 -8.04
CA GLY A 213 15.21 -11.34 -8.79
C GLY A 213 16.23 -11.78 -9.84
N SER A 214 16.36 -10.99 -10.90
CA SER A 214 17.22 -11.33 -12.04
C SER A 214 17.72 -10.08 -12.75
N PHE A 215 18.98 -10.11 -13.18
CA PHE A 215 19.50 -9.21 -14.20
C PHE A 215 19.64 -9.99 -15.51
N THR A 216 19.14 -9.40 -16.60
CA THR A 216 19.29 -9.95 -17.96
C THR A 216 19.81 -8.90 -18.91
N GLY A 217 20.46 -9.33 -20.00
CA GLY A 217 20.99 -8.42 -21.01
C GLY A 217 22.31 -7.73 -20.62
N LEU A 218 23.08 -8.33 -19.71
CA LEU A 218 24.39 -7.83 -19.33
C LEU A 218 25.40 -7.94 -20.48
N GLY A 219 26.20 -6.90 -20.66
CA GLY A 219 27.35 -6.83 -21.56
C GLY A 219 28.61 -6.37 -20.82
N HIS A 220 29.75 -6.33 -21.53
CA HIS A 220 31.02 -5.86 -20.94
C HIS A 220 30.97 -4.39 -20.50
N GLU A 221 30.08 -3.62 -21.11
CA GLU A 221 29.80 -2.21 -20.86
C GLU A 221 28.84 -1.96 -19.68
N SER A 222 28.25 -3.01 -19.09
CA SER A 222 27.31 -2.89 -17.98
C SER A 222 28.00 -2.46 -16.68
N SER A 223 28.15 -1.14 -16.52
CA SER A 223 28.75 -0.53 -15.32
C SER A 223 27.80 -0.56 -14.12
N ARG A 224 28.31 -0.24 -12.92
CA ARG A 224 27.49 -0.07 -11.71
C ARG A 224 26.36 0.94 -11.91
N ALA A 225 26.60 2.02 -12.64
CA ALA A 225 25.57 3.01 -12.96
C ALA A 225 24.46 2.41 -13.85
N VAL A 226 24.81 1.55 -14.81
CA VAL A 226 23.83 0.82 -15.64
C VAL A 226 22.99 -0.14 -14.80
N LEU A 227 23.62 -0.87 -13.88
CA LEU A 227 22.90 -1.77 -12.97
C LEU A 227 21.96 -0.98 -12.04
N THR A 228 22.43 0.15 -11.51
CA THR A 228 21.61 1.04 -10.68
C THR A 228 20.40 1.55 -11.44
N GLN A 229 20.60 2.05 -12.67
CA GLN A 229 19.52 2.48 -13.54
C GLN A 229 18.49 1.36 -13.76
N ALA A 230 18.95 0.15 -14.11
CA ALA A 230 18.07 -0.99 -14.35
C ALA A 230 17.26 -1.38 -13.10
N VAL A 231 17.83 -1.27 -11.88
CA VAL A 231 17.08 -1.53 -10.64
C VAL A 231 15.95 -0.52 -10.44
N LEU A 232 16.22 0.78 -10.61
CA LEU A 232 15.18 1.81 -10.45
C LEU A 232 14.08 1.66 -11.50
N GLU A 233 14.46 1.35 -12.75
CA GLU A 233 13.54 1.06 -13.85
C GLU A 233 12.71 -0.21 -13.59
N GLY A 234 13.32 -1.29 -13.11
CA GLY A 234 12.63 -2.54 -12.77
C GLY A 234 11.54 -2.33 -11.72
N VAL A 235 11.83 -1.54 -10.68
CA VAL A 235 10.83 -1.17 -9.66
C VAL A 235 9.74 -0.26 -10.27
N ALA A 236 10.10 0.69 -11.13
CA ALA A 236 9.12 1.52 -11.85
C ALA A 236 8.19 0.66 -12.74
N PHE A 237 8.71 -0.39 -13.37
CA PHE A 237 7.94 -1.35 -14.15
C PHE A 237 7.04 -2.23 -13.27
N ALA A 238 7.45 -2.58 -12.05
CA ALA A 238 6.58 -3.25 -11.09
C ALA A 238 5.40 -2.37 -10.65
N PHE A 239 5.60 -1.05 -10.51
CA PHE A 239 4.49 -0.11 -10.34
C PHE A 239 3.59 -0.05 -11.57
N ARG A 240 4.15 -0.17 -12.78
CA ARG A 240 3.37 -0.23 -14.02
C ARG A 240 2.54 -1.51 -14.10
N ASP A 241 3.10 -2.66 -13.73
CA ASP A 241 2.32 -3.91 -13.62
C ASP A 241 1.16 -3.75 -12.63
N SER A 242 1.41 -3.12 -11.48
CA SER A 242 0.35 -2.80 -10.51
C SER A 242 -0.71 -1.88 -11.11
N LEU A 243 -0.33 -0.82 -11.83
CA LEU A 243 -1.25 0.09 -12.50
C LEU A 243 -2.13 -0.62 -13.53
N GLU A 244 -1.54 -1.49 -14.37
CA GLU A 244 -2.30 -2.28 -15.34
C GLU A 244 -3.26 -3.25 -14.65
N ALA A 245 -2.85 -3.87 -13.54
CA ALA A 245 -3.72 -4.75 -12.75
C ALA A 245 -4.92 -3.99 -12.14
N LEU A 246 -4.71 -2.77 -11.63
CA LEU A 246 -5.80 -1.90 -11.15
C LEU A 246 -6.72 -1.47 -12.31
N LYS A 247 -6.15 -1.19 -13.48
CA LYS A 247 -6.89 -0.81 -14.69
C LYS A 247 -7.80 -1.92 -15.17
N THR A 248 -7.32 -3.16 -15.21
CA THR A 248 -8.16 -4.34 -15.52
C THR A 248 -9.32 -4.50 -14.56
N ALA A 249 -9.14 -4.10 -13.29
CA ALA A 249 -10.18 -4.13 -12.27
C ALA A 249 -11.20 -2.96 -12.37
N GLY A 250 -10.99 -2.01 -13.28
CA GLY A 250 -11.89 -0.87 -13.51
C GLY A 250 -11.43 0.46 -12.93
N THR A 251 -10.22 0.54 -12.37
CA THR A 251 -9.67 1.79 -11.83
C THR A 251 -8.89 2.56 -12.88
N THR A 252 -9.21 3.84 -13.06
CA THR A 252 -8.41 4.75 -13.89
C THR A 252 -7.77 5.81 -13.00
N LEU A 253 -6.45 5.92 -13.07
CA LEU A 253 -5.68 6.95 -12.37
C LEU A 253 -5.27 8.03 -13.36
N THR A 254 -5.28 9.28 -12.91
CA THR A 254 -4.83 10.44 -13.71
C THR A 254 -3.56 11.08 -13.17
N ARG A 255 -3.21 10.79 -11.91
CA ARG A 255 -2.02 11.23 -11.19
C ARG A 255 -1.82 10.38 -9.95
N VAL A 256 -0.62 10.42 -9.40
CA VAL A 256 -0.29 9.78 -8.12
C VAL A 256 0.55 10.71 -7.27
N THR A 257 0.43 10.61 -5.94
CA THR A 257 1.35 11.29 -5.02
C THR A 257 2.47 10.34 -4.58
N ALA A 258 3.72 10.78 -4.56
CA ALA A 258 4.84 9.96 -4.09
C ALA A 258 5.11 10.16 -2.61
N ILE A 259 5.20 9.04 -1.88
CA ILE A 259 5.56 8.99 -0.46
C ILE A 259 6.63 7.91 -0.23
N GLY A 260 7.18 7.84 0.99
CA GLY A 260 8.20 6.85 1.36
C GLY A 260 9.63 7.30 1.08
N GLY A 261 10.62 6.62 1.67
CA GLY A 261 12.03 7.06 1.63
C GLY A 261 12.61 7.19 0.21
N GLY A 262 12.18 6.32 -0.71
CA GLY A 262 12.63 6.35 -2.10
C GLY A 262 12.16 7.57 -2.89
N SER A 263 11.11 8.28 -2.44
CA SER A 263 10.61 9.48 -3.12
C SER A 263 11.57 10.67 -3.08
N ARG A 264 12.64 10.59 -2.27
CA ARG A 264 13.72 11.59 -2.25
C ARG A 264 14.57 11.58 -3.51
N SER A 265 14.59 10.48 -4.27
CA SER A 265 15.33 10.38 -5.52
C SER A 265 14.52 10.98 -6.69
N ARG A 266 14.92 12.16 -7.17
CA ARG A 266 14.26 12.82 -8.32
C ARG A 266 14.36 11.99 -9.60
N TYR A 267 15.50 11.32 -9.82
CA TYR A 267 15.62 10.35 -10.92
C TYR A 267 14.55 9.26 -10.83
N TRP A 268 14.36 8.66 -9.65
CA TRP A 268 13.42 7.56 -9.48
C TRP A 268 11.98 7.99 -9.72
N LEU A 269 11.60 9.18 -9.22
CA LEU A 269 10.29 9.75 -9.50
C LEU A 269 10.07 9.99 -11.00
N LYS A 270 11.09 10.46 -11.74
CA LYS A 270 11.01 10.62 -13.21
C LYS A 270 10.85 9.27 -13.91
N ALA A 271 11.55 8.23 -13.46
CA ALA A 271 11.41 6.88 -14.00
C ALA A 271 10.00 6.33 -13.78
N ILE A 272 9.43 6.54 -12.59
CA ILE A 272 8.06 6.12 -12.25
C ILE A 272 7.04 6.91 -13.07
N ALA A 273 7.13 8.25 -13.10
CA ALA A 273 6.22 9.09 -13.89
C ALA A 273 6.21 8.67 -15.37
N THR A 274 7.39 8.43 -15.93
CA THR A 274 7.57 8.01 -17.33
C THR A 274 7.10 6.57 -17.57
N ALA A 275 7.35 5.64 -16.66
CA ALA A 275 6.86 4.27 -16.77
C ALA A 275 5.33 4.20 -16.70
N LEU A 276 4.72 4.93 -15.76
CA LEU A 276 3.27 4.96 -15.54
C LEU A 276 2.52 5.80 -16.57
N GLN A 277 3.21 6.73 -17.25
CA GLN A 277 2.60 7.79 -18.07
C GLN A 277 1.61 8.63 -17.25
N LEU A 278 1.94 8.89 -15.99
CA LEU A 278 1.16 9.69 -15.06
C LEU A 278 2.04 10.73 -14.36
N PRO A 279 1.56 11.96 -14.14
CA PRO A 279 2.24 12.91 -13.27
C PRO A 279 2.37 12.36 -11.85
N VAL A 280 3.52 12.61 -11.24
CA VAL A 280 3.84 12.22 -9.87
C VAL A 280 4.00 13.47 -9.01
N ASP A 281 3.05 13.71 -8.12
CA ASP A 281 3.05 14.83 -7.19
C ASP A 281 3.94 14.54 -5.97
N ILE A 282 4.74 15.52 -5.58
CA ILE A 282 5.56 15.50 -4.38
C ILE A 282 4.87 16.38 -3.35
N PRO A 283 4.42 15.84 -2.20
CA PRO A 283 3.81 16.64 -1.16
C PRO A 283 4.84 17.57 -0.51
N ALA A 284 4.40 18.73 -0.04
CA ALA A 284 5.19 19.57 0.86
C ALA A 284 5.60 18.79 2.11
N ASP A 285 6.73 19.17 2.73
CA ASP A 285 7.23 18.47 3.92
C ASP A 285 6.19 18.47 5.06
N GLY A 286 5.96 17.30 5.64
CA GLY A 286 5.05 17.12 6.78
C GLY A 286 4.85 15.66 7.16
N ASP A 287 4.20 15.43 8.31
CA ASP A 287 3.80 14.09 8.74
C ASP A 287 2.33 13.84 8.38
N PHE A 288 2.13 13.07 7.31
CA PHE A 288 0.82 12.71 6.78
C PHE A 288 0.56 11.19 6.86
N GLY A 289 1.33 10.49 7.70
CA GLY A 289 1.23 9.04 7.83
C GLY A 289 -0.02 8.57 8.57
N ALA A 290 -0.06 7.27 8.87
CA ALA A 290 -1.18 6.62 9.56
C ALA A 290 -1.59 7.31 10.87
N ALA A 291 -0.63 7.85 11.64
CA ALA A 291 -0.92 8.55 12.89
C ALA A 291 -1.75 9.83 12.67
N PHE A 292 -1.39 10.64 11.67
CA PHE A 292 -2.14 11.83 11.31
C PHE A 292 -3.52 11.48 10.74
N GLY A 293 -3.61 10.42 9.93
CA GLY A 293 -4.89 9.86 9.49
C GLY A 293 -5.78 9.41 10.64
N ALA A 294 -5.23 8.72 11.64
CA ALA A 294 -5.96 8.32 12.84
C ALA A 294 -6.46 9.53 13.64
N ALA A 295 -5.65 10.60 13.76
CA ALA A 295 -6.06 11.85 14.38
C ALA A 295 -7.22 12.53 13.61
N ARG A 296 -7.17 12.54 12.26
CA ARG A 296 -8.27 13.02 11.40
C ARG A 296 -9.55 12.24 11.62
N LEU A 297 -9.48 10.90 11.68
CA LEU A 297 -10.64 10.06 11.96
C LEU A 297 -11.20 10.32 13.37
N GLY A 298 -10.32 10.52 14.36
CA GLY A 298 -10.69 10.96 15.70
C GLY A 298 -11.44 12.30 15.70
N LEU A 299 -10.94 13.29 14.96
CA LEU A 299 -11.58 14.60 14.79
C LEU A 299 -12.96 14.46 14.14
N ILE A 300 -13.07 13.69 13.05
CA ILE A 300 -14.34 13.44 12.34
C ILE A 300 -15.36 12.82 13.29
N ALA A 301 -14.98 11.76 14.02
CA ALA A 301 -15.87 11.13 14.97
C ALA A 301 -16.27 12.08 16.10
N ALA A 302 -15.36 12.93 16.58
CA ALA A 302 -15.64 13.86 17.67
C ALA A 302 -16.62 14.98 17.28
N THR A 303 -16.46 15.55 16.08
CA THR A 303 -17.20 16.74 15.63
C THR A 303 -18.39 16.43 14.73
N GLY A 304 -18.42 15.26 14.10
CA GLY A 304 -19.39 14.94 13.04
C GLY A 304 -19.13 15.68 11.73
N ALA A 305 -17.90 16.19 11.53
CA ALA A 305 -17.53 16.88 10.30
C ALA A 305 -17.58 15.96 9.07
N ASP A 306 -17.76 16.56 7.88
CA ASP A 306 -17.64 15.86 6.61
C ASP A 306 -16.23 15.24 6.46
N PRO A 307 -16.11 13.91 6.30
CA PRO A 307 -14.81 13.26 6.12
C PRO A 307 -13.99 13.82 4.96
N LEU A 308 -14.62 14.23 3.86
CA LEU A 308 -13.90 14.76 2.70
C LEU A 308 -13.32 16.15 2.97
N ALA A 309 -13.98 16.95 3.81
CA ALA A 309 -13.50 18.26 4.22
C ALA A 309 -12.33 18.18 5.23
N VAL A 310 -12.21 17.08 5.97
CA VAL A 310 -11.12 16.87 6.94
C VAL A 310 -9.93 16.15 6.31
N CYS A 311 -10.18 15.10 5.52
CA CYS A 311 -9.14 14.31 4.86
C CYS A 311 -8.69 14.96 3.55
N THR A 312 -8.19 16.19 3.63
CA THR A 312 -7.66 16.92 2.46
C THR A 312 -6.23 16.50 2.14
N ALA A 313 -5.88 16.55 0.86
CA ALA A 313 -4.51 16.32 0.42
C ALA A 313 -3.58 17.44 0.94
N PRO A 314 -2.32 17.12 1.28
CA PRO A 314 -1.34 18.16 1.56
C PRO A 314 -1.10 19.03 0.32
N ALA A 315 -0.54 20.22 0.52
CA ALA A 315 -0.10 21.05 -0.60
C ALA A 315 0.97 20.31 -1.41
N THR A 316 0.89 20.38 -2.74
CA THR A 316 1.92 19.86 -3.63
C THR A 316 3.09 20.84 -3.67
N ASP A 317 4.30 20.37 -3.38
CA ASP A 317 5.54 21.14 -3.48
C ASP A 317 6.06 21.18 -4.92
N ALA A 318 6.03 20.04 -5.60
CA ALA A 318 6.44 19.91 -6.99
C ALA A 318 5.69 18.76 -7.67
N THR A 319 5.61 18.81 -9.00
CA THR A 319 5.08 17.72 -9.83
C THR A 319 6.16 17.26 -10.80
N ILE A 320 6.37 15.95 -10.89
CA ILE A 320 7.23 15.32 -11.88
C ILE A 320 6.35 14.83 -13.03
N GLU A 321 6.50 15.46 -14.19
CA GLU A 321 5.81 15.06 -15.41
C GLU A 321 6.50 13.85 -16.07
N PRO A 322 5.74 12.97 -16.77
CA PRO A 322 6.32 11.95 -17.64
C PRO A 322 7.23 12.57 -18.70
N ASP A 323 8.39 11.96 -18.93
CA ASP A 323 9.29 12.42 -20.01
C ASP A 323 8.75 11.95 -21.38
N ALA A 324 8.19 12.90 -22.14
CA ALA A 324 7.63 12.61 -23.46
C ALA A 324 8.67 12.12 -24.47
N GLY A 325 9.94 12.51 -24.33
CA GLY A 325 11.03 12.06 -25.21
C GLY A 325 11.45 10.62 -24.95
N LEU A 326 11.23 10.12 -23.73
CA LEU A 326 11.60 8.77 -23.30
C LEU A 326 10.41 7.80 -23.18
N GLY A 327 9.17 8.26 -23.32
CA GLY A 327 7.97 7.43 -23.18
C GLY A 327 7.97 6.18 -24.07
N GLY A 328 8.38 6.31 -25.34
CA GLY A 328 8.51 5.18 -26.26
C GLY A 328 9.56 4.16 -25.79
N ALA A 329 10.73 4.63 -25.39
CA ALA A 329 11.81 3.76 -24.92
C ALA A 329 11.46 3.03 -23.61
N TYR A 330 10.74 3.69 -22.69
CA TYR A 330 10.22 3.07 -21.47
C TYR A 330 9.12 2.04 -21.77
N ALA A 331 8.28 2.29 -22.79
CA ALA A 331 7.29 1.30 -23.22
C ALA A 331 7.96 0.03 -23.78
N ASP A 332 9.00 0.18 -24.61
CA ASP A 332 9.76 -0.95 -25.14
C ASP A 332 10.50 -1.72 -24.04
N ALA A 333 11.11 -1.00 -23.09
CA ALA A 333 11.78 -1.60 -21.93
C ALA A 333 10.80 -2.36 -21.03
N TYR A 334 9.60 -1.81 -20.81
CA TYR A 334 8.54 -2.51 -20.08
C TYR A 334 8.08 -3.80 -20.77
N GLN A 335 7.97 -3.83 -22.10
CA GLN A 335 7.62 -5.07 -22.81
C GLN A 335 8.71 -6.14 -22.64
N ARG A 336 9.99 -5.76 -22.66
CA ARG A 336 11.10 -6.68 -22.34
C ARG A 336 10.97 -7.20 -20.92
N TYR A 337 10.78 -6.31 -19.95
CA TYR A 337 10.56 -6.64 -18.54
C TYR A 337 9.43 -7.66 -18.35
N ARG A 338 8.26 -7.42 -18.96
CA ARG A 338 7.12 -8.34 -18.85
C ARG A 338 7.39 -9.71 -19.46
N ALA A 339 8.09 -9.76 -20.59
CA ALA A 339 8.40 -11.02 -21.28
C ALA A 339 9.38 -11.90 -20.47
N LEU A 340 10.19 -11.30 -19.59
CA LEU A 340 11.14 -12.04 -18.76
C LEU A 340 10.49 -12.88 -17.67
N TYR A 341 9.39 -12.42 -17.06
CA TYR A 341 8.72 -13.18 -16.00
C TYR A 341 8.36 -14.62 -16.41
N PRO A 342 7.56 -14.86 -17.48
CA PRO A 342 7.21 -16.22 -17.87
C PRO A 342 8.43 -17.04 -18.32
N ALA A 343 9.43 -16.40 -18.95
CA ALA A 343 10.64 -17.07 -19.39
C ALA A 343 11.50 -17.57 -18.22
N ILE A 344 11.71 -16.72 -17.20
CA ILE A 344 12.48 -17.08 -16.00
C ILE A 344 11.70 -18.09 -15.17
N ARG A 345 10.40 -17.87 -14.96
CA ARG A 345 9.55 -18.80 -14.22
C ARG A 345 9.59 -20.20 -14.82
N ALA A 346 9.54 -20.33 -16.14
CA ALA A 346 9.58 -21.63 -16.82
C ALA A 346 10.87 -22.44 -16.61
N VAL A 347 11.97 -21.80 -16.17
CA VAL A 347 13.26 -22.46 -15.92
C VAL A 347 13.62 -22.54 -14.44
N THR A 348 12.89 -21.85 -13.55
CA THR A 348 13.15 -21.84 -12.11
C THR A 348 12.04 -22.46 -11.25
N ALA A 349 10.84 -22.66 -11.80
CA ALA A 349 9.69 -23.25 -11.10
C ALA A 349 9.67 -24.78 -11.20
#